data_AF-W6LGW7-F1
#
_entry.id   AF-W6LGW7-F1
#
_cell.length_a   1.000
_cell.length_b   1.000
_cell.length_c   1.000
_cell.angle_alpha   90.00
_cell.angle_beta   90.00
_cell.angle_gamma   90.00
#
_symmetry.space_group_name_H-M   'P 1'
#
loop_
_entity.id
_entity.type
_entity.pdbx_description
1 polymer ?
#
loop_
_entity_poly.entity_id
_entity_poly.type
_entity_poly.pdbx_seq_one_letter_code
_entity_poly.pdbx_strand_id
1 'polypeptide(L)'
;MEEDALRQRLTEANTHLSQMRDEEKRVLRQRQQELNNLKAENDKLRDRLEELRMLECRSYTEQNTLDSGGAQLSSTRYRTARDLVQRKQNECGMAESKLGLTERHWRELRRRREQLRREALNRAAAVKTAERHSREETTQTRHRLRTLEQYIEAELERLSGMAGRAKTLWASIDALLIAEANFEKPYRLYEKNLLDKRKEMSFVVEICNLVNEERLTKLHELEQLKATVDAGSAMYKRVMDELNESLKVSESQKKDHMDKVLQLQQSLREVRRDRSRIEQSVETFRGQIFRIEETQSTTSVVQSTLTGKESERLLEVGATAVNDTSEEGLPNFNDYEGIYEHLTQIVGSDNIEDVIGFLHNCNEMRFQLFSELNYLNEQIREIDQKRRKLTVVAPTESAPPDPARVKRVELQDRLNALKLETKTLQERSDDYDGLVNNLVGWVQFLFYALGCRLATLRERAGVEKVSVGTVCEALALIDQRLEEYLVVFAQKEHQTHKHQQNGSQSSFSLHNAELTRPQRSGSALTILHRTDLPKKEYNVVRNIVEGKALPRSNIPSKLEYEENTHESKENQILR
;
A
#
# COMPACT_ATOMS: atom_id res chain seq x y z
N MET A 1 41.57 18.58 61.15
CA MET A 1 42.96 18.61 61.66
C MET A 1 43.77 19.74 61.04
N GLU A 2 44.14 19.72 59.75
CA GLU A 2 44.90 20.84 59.15
C GLU A 2 44.08 22.13 59.01
N GLU A 3 42.80 22.02 58.68
CA GLU A 3 41.90 23.19 58.58
C GLU A 3 41.68 23.87 59.94
N ASP A 4 41.56 23.09 61.02
CA ASP A 4 41.39 23.60 62.37
C ASP A 4 42.65 24.33 62.87
N ALA A 5 43.83 23.80 62.52
CA ALA A 5 45.10 24.47 62.81
C ALA A 5 45.26 25.79 62.05
N LEU A 6 44.78 25.86 60.79
CA LEU A 6 44.78 27.11 60.02
C LEU A 6 43.77 28.12 60.59
N ARG A 7 42.58 27.68 61.02
CA ARG A 7 41.60 28.55 61.68
C ARG A 7 42.13 29.10 63.00
N GLN A 8 42.81 28.27 63.79
CA GLN A 8 43.43 28.71 65.04
C GLN A 8 44.54 29.75 64.80
N ARG A 9 45.43 29.51 63.83
CA ARG A 9 46.46 30.48 63.43
C ARG A 9 45.86 31.79 62.89
N LEU A 10 44.75 31.71 62.15
CA LEU A 10 44.03 32.90 61.68
C LEU A 10 43.43 33.70 62.84
N THR A 11 42.85 33.02 63.84
CA THR A 11 42.33 33.70 65.04
C THR A 11 43.44 34.35 65.86
N GLU A 12 44.59 33.70 66.01
CA GLU A 12 45.76 34.24 66.71
C GLU A 12 46.35 35.45 65.97
N ALA A 13 46.44 35.39 64.63
CA ALA A 13 46.87 36.53 63.83
C ALA A 13 45.88 37.71 63.94
N ASN A 14 44.58 37.43 63.97
CA ASN A 14 43.55 38.48 64.11
C ASN A 14 43.56 39.13 65.51
N THR A 15 43.78 38.35 66.58
CA THR A 15 43.89 38.92 67.94
C THR A 15 45.15 39.77 68.07
N HIS A 16 46.28 39.33 67.51
CA HIS A 16 47.52 40.12 67.47
C HIS A 16 47.35 41.44 66.69
N LEU A 17 46.70 41.40 65.52
CA LEU A 17 46.40 42.62 64.76
C LEU A 17 45.46 43.57 65.52
N SER A 18 44.51 43.04 66.29
CA SER A 18 43.64 43.86 67.14
C SER A 18 44.41 44.54 68.27
N GLN A 19 45.33 43.83 68.92
CA GLN A 19 46.18 44.38 69.98
C GLN A 19 47.08 45.51 69.45
N MET A 20 47.74 45.30 68.32
CA MET A 20 48.56 46.33 67.66
C MET A 20 47.74 47.60 67.34
N ARG A 21 46.52 47.46 66.81
CA ARG A 21 45.63 48.60 66.54
C ARG A 21 45.23 49.35 67.81
N ASP A 22 45.02 48.66 68.92
CA ASP A 22 44.65 49.29 70.17
C ASP A 22 45.84 49.97 70.86
N GLU A 23 47.05 49.45 70.69
CA GLU A 23 48.29 50.12 71.09
C GLU A 23 48.54 51.39 70.28
N GLU A 24 48.38 51.35 68.96
CA GLU A 24 48.47 52.55 68.10
C GLU A 24 47.47 53.64 68.55
N LYS A 25 46.23 53.26 68.89
CA LYS A 25 45.24 54.20 69.44
C LYS A 25 45.68 54.79 70.78
N ARG A 26 46.32 54.01 71.67
CA ARG A 26 46.83 54.51 72.95
C ARG A 26 47.95 55.52 72.73
N VAL A 27 48.91 55.22 71.85
CA VAL A 27 50.01 56.12 71.48
C VAL A 27 49.48 57.41 70.87
N LEU A 28 48.47 57.33 69.99
CA LEU A 28 47.82 58.52 69.41
C LEU A 28 47.15 59.40 70.47
N ARG A 29 46.47 58.80 71.47
CA ARG A 29 45.88 59.56 72.58
C ARG A 29 46.95 60.24 73.44
N GLN A 30 48.06 59.57 73.72
CA GLN A 30 49.19 60.15 74.47
C GLN A 30 49.79 61.35 73.70
N ARG A 31 50.10 61.18 72.41
CA ARG A 31 50.61 62.29 71.57
C ARG A 31 49.63 63.45 71.49
N GLN A 32 48.32 63.18 71.45
CA GLN A 32 47.30 64.23 71.46
C GLN A 32 47.27 65.00 72.78
N GLN A 33 47.44 64.30 73.91
CA GLN A 33 47.57 64.94 75.23
C GLN A 33 48.83 65.80 75.32
N GLU A 34 49.98 65.30 74.85
CA GLU A 34 51.23 66.07 74.79
C GLU A 34 51.08 67.34 73.94
N LEU A 35 50.46 67.24 72.77
CA LEU A 35 50.18 68.41 71.92
C LEU A 35 49.26 69.42 72.61
N ASN A 36 48.27 68.96 73.37
CA ASN A 36 47.38 69.85 74.12
C ASN A 36 48.13 70.55 75.27
N ASN A 37 49.04 69.85 75.95
CA ASN A 37 49.89 70.42 76.99
C ASN A 37 50.83 71.49 76.41
N LEU A 38 51.52 71.19 75.29
CA LEU A 38 52.40 72.13 74.61
C LEU A 38 51.66 73.37 74.08
N LYS A 39 50.40 73.22 73.67
CA LYS A 39 49.54 74.36 73.31
C LYS A 39 49.23 75.23 74.53
N ALA A 40 48.82 74.62 75.63
CA ALA A 40 48.54 75.36 76.86
C ALA A 40 49.78 76.07 77.41
N GLU A 41 50.97 75.48 77.29
CA GLU A 41 52.24 76.13 77.64
C GLU A 41 52.58 77.29 76.70
N ASN A 42 52.38 77.13 75.39
CA ASN A 42 52.56 78.23 74.43
C ASN A 42 51.63 79.41 74.71
N ASP A 43 50.37 79.13 75.06
CA ASP A 43 49.40 80.17 75.40
C ASP A 43 49.84 80.92 76.68
N LYS A 44 50.30 80.21 77.71
CA LYS A 44 50.89 80.85 78.91
C LYS A 44 52.12 81.71 78.59
N LEU A 45 52.98 81.26 77.69
CA LEU A 45 54.15 82.03 77.25
C LEU A 45 53.76 83.28 76.45
N ARG A 46 52.71 83.19 75.64
CA ARG A 46 52.15 84.34 74.94
C ARG A 46 51.56 85.36 75.90
N ASP A 47 50.75 84.91 76.86
CA ASP A 47 50.19 85.78 77.90
C ASP A 47 51.29 86.49 78.68
N ARG A 48 52.37 85.77 79.04
CA ARG A 48 53.53 86.34 79.74
C ARG A 48 54.33 87.32 78.88
N LEU A 49 54.46 87.04 77.57
CA LEU A 49 55.09 87.98 76.62
C LEU A 49 54.25 89.25 76.46
N GLU A 50 52.93 89.13 76.46
CA GLU A 50 52.02 90.26 76.39
C GLU A 50 52.05 91.08 77.69
N GLU A 51 52.12 90.44 78.85
CA GLU A 51 52.34 91.10 80.14
C GLU A 51 53.67 91.87 80.17
N LEU A 52 54.76 91.28 79.65
CA LEU A 52 56.05 91.97 79.50
C LEU A 52 55.97 93.17 78.55
N ARG A 53 55.28 93.04 77.41
CA ARG A 53 55.05 94.17 76.49
C ARG A 53 54.23 95.28 77.13
N MET A 54 53.23 94.94 77.95
CA MET A 54 52.44 95.89 78.71
C MET A 54 53.27 96.61 79.78
N LEU A 55 54.21 95.91 80.42
CA LEU A 55 55.17 96.49 81.36
C LEU A 55 56.19 97.41 80.66
N GLU A 56 56.70 97.03 79.48
CA GLU A 56 57.56 97.89 78.65
C GLU A 56 56.82 99.15 78.14
N CYS A 57 55.54 99.01 77.79
CA CYS A 57 54.71 100.16 77.40
C CYS A 57 54.41 101.09 78.58
N ARG A 58 54.36 100.58 79.83
CA ARG A 58 54.26 101.41 81.03
C ARG A 58 55.56 102.18 81.33
N SER A 59 56.72 101.57 81.11
CA SER A 59 58.00 102.24 81.40
C SER A 59 58.39 103.32 80.38
N TYR A 60 57.97 103.18 79.11
CA TYR A 60 58.25 104.19 78.08
C TYR A 60 57.43 105.50 78.23
N THR A 61 56.27 105.46 78.91
CA THR A 61 55.44 106.65 79.13
C THR A 61 55.76 107.46 80.39
N GLU A 62 56.58 106.94 81.31
CA GLU A 62 56.98 107.65 82.54
C GLU A 62 58.39 108.29 82.47
N GLN A 63 59.14 108.09 81.37
CA GLN A 63 60.51 108.66 81.23
C GLN A 63 60.69 109.75 80.16
N ASN A 64 59.66 110.09 79.38
CA ASN A 64 59.77 111.15 78.36
C ASN A 64 58.52 112.04 78.35
N THR A 65 58.39 112.92 79.35
CA THR A 65 57.87 114.30 79.20
C THR A 65 58.04 115.05 80.53
N LEU A 66 59.26 115.46 80.82
CA LEU A 66 59.50 116.76 81.41
C LEU A 66 59.46 117.78 80.26
N ASP A 67 58.96 118.97 80.58
CA ASP A 67 58.80 120.16 79.75
C ASP A 67 57.57 120.31 78.84
N SER A 68 56.99 121.50 79.01
CA SER A 68 55.95 122.19 78.23
C SER A 68 54.49 121.82 78.49
N GLY A 69 53.90 122.61 79.38
CA GLY A 69 52.46 122.74 79.55
C GLY A 69 51.75 123.13 78.26
N GLY A 70 50.67 122.43 77.97
CA GLY A 70 49.81 122.63 76.82
C GLY A 70 48.69 121.58 76.80
N ALA A 71 48.12 121.36 77.98
CA ALA A 71 47.01 120.44 78.20
C ALA A 71 45.77 120.90 77.43
N GLN A 72 45.00 119.92 76.93
CA GLN A 72 43.60 120.00 76.47
C GLN A 72 43.28 120.18 74.97
N LEU A 73 44.26 120.22 74.04
CA LEU A 73 43.96 120.17 72.58
C LEU A 73 44.56 118.97 71.83
N SER A 74 45.31 118.08 72.51
CA SER A 74 45.82 116.81 71.98
C SER A 74 44.84 115.63 72.13
N SER A 75 43.79 115.77 72.95
CA SER A 75 42.82 114.71 73.24
C SER A 75 41.80 114.51 72.09
N THR A 76 41.37 115.58 71.42
CA THR A 76 40.39 115.50 70.32
C THR A 76 41.01 114.97 69.04
N ARG A 77 42.22 115.40 68.67
CA ARG A 77 42.94 114.87 67.49
C ARG A 77 43.32 113.40 67.66
N TYR A 78 43.73 112.98 68.86
CA TYR A 78 43.98 111.57 69.17
C TYR A 78 42.69 110.74 69.14
N ARG A 79 41.56 111.25 69.65
CA ARG A 79 40.25 110.59 69.53
C ARG A 79 39.81 110.46 68.07
N THR A 80 39.91 111.51 67.25
CA THR A 80 39.55 111.42 65.82
C THR A 80 40.47 110.50 65.03
N ALA A 81 41.78 110.46 65.34
CA ALA A 81 42.72 109.53 64.70
C ALA A 81 42.47 108.10 65.15
N ARG A 82 42.18 107.86 66.44
CA ARG A 82 41.79 106.57 66.98
C ARG A 82 40.48 106.08 66.36
N ASP A 83 39.47 106.93 66.23
CA ASP A 83 38.19 106.60 65.60
C ASP A 83 38.37 106.29 64.10
N LEU A 84 39.25 107.02 63.40
CA LEU A 84 39.58 106.75 62.00
C LEU A 84 40.32 105.41 61.84
N VAL A 85 41.31 105.13 62.69
CA VAL A 85 42.03 103.85 62.72
C VAL A 85 41.06 102.73 63.05
N GLN A 86 40.15 102.92 64.00
CA GLN A 86 39.14 101.91 64.35
C GLN A 86 38.13 101.69 63.22
N ARG A 87 37.70 102.74 62.51
CA ARG A 87 36.90 102.60 61.28
C ARG A 87 37.66 101.82 60.21
N LYS A 88 38.94 102.14 59.99
CA LYS A 88 39.77 101.43 59.01
C LYS A 88 40.06 99.98 59.41
N GLN A 89 40.26 99.70 60.69
CA GLN A 89 40.37 98.33 61.21
C GLN A 89 39.06 97.56 61.02
N ASN A 90 37.90 98.19 61.25
CA ASN A 90 36.60 97.58 60.98
C ASN A 90 36.39 97.35 59.48
N GLU A 91 36.77 98.29 58.61
CA GLU A 91 36.73 98.13 57.15
C GLU A 91 37.66 97.00 56.68
N CYS A 92 38.88 96.91 57.21
CA CYS A 92 39.80 95.80 56.96
C CYS A 92 39.21 94.47 57.45
N GLY A 93 38.67 94.41 58.67
CA GLY A 93 38.03 93.20 59.20
C GLY A 93 36.81 92.77 58.38
N MET A 94 36.03 93.72 57.86
CA MET A 94 34.94 93.42 56.92
C MET A 94 35.47 92.91 55.57
N ALA A 95 36.54 93.52 55.04
CA ALA A 95 37.18 93.08 53.80
C ALA A 95 37.80 91.68 53.94
N GLU A 96 38.47 91.39 55.05
CA GLU A 96 39.02 90.08 55.39
C GLU A 96 37.92 89.03 55.56
N SER A 97 36.81 89.38 56.22
CA SER A 97 35.67 88.48 56.34
C SER A 97 35.04 88.16 54.98
N LYS A 98 34.87 89.17 54.11
CA LYS A 98 34.42 88.98 52.72
C LYS A 98 35.40 88.13 51.92
N LEU A 99 36.70 88.39 52.04
CA LEU A 99 37.75 87.62 51.39
C LEU A 99 37.69 86.15 51.86
N GLY A 100 37.60 85.91 53.17
CA GLY A 100 37.46 84.58 53.75
C GLY A 100 36.18 83.84 53.34
N LEU A 101 35.07 84.55 53.09
CA LEU A 101 33.85 83.96 52.50
C LEU A 101 34.05 83.60 51.03
N THR A 102 34.66 84.49 50.23
CA THR A 102 34.93 84.22 48.81
C THR A 102 35.93 83.06 48.64
N GLU A 103 36.96 82.96 49.47
CA GLU A 103 37.91 81.85 49.45
C GLU A 103 37.25 80.51 49.82
N ARG A 104 36.34 80.52 50.81
CA ARG A 104 35.54 79.33 51.14
C ARG A 104 34.66 78.93 49.97
N HIS A 105 33.99 79.88 49.33
CA HIS A 105 33.19 79.64 48.14
C HIS A 105 34.01 79.09 46.98
N TRP A 106 35.20 79.65 46.71
CA TRP A 106 36.12 79.16 45.69
C TRP A 106 36.62 77.73 45.97
N ARG A 107 36.94 77.42 47.24
CA ARG A 107 37.30 76.05 47.65
C ARG A 107 36.15 75.08 47.42
N GLU A 108 34.92 75.49 47.72
CA GLU A 108 33.73 74.65 47.50
C GLU A 108 33.46 74.42 46.01
N LEU A 109 33.56 75.47 45.18
CA LEU A 109 33.46 75.32 43.73
C LEU A 109 34.54 74.41 43.15
N ARG A 110 35.78 74.46 43.66
CA ARG A 110 36.85 73.52 43.26
C ARG A 110 36.51 72.08 43.64
N ARG A 111 36.05 71.84 44.87
CA ARG A 111 35.61 70.50 45.30
C ARG A 111 34.47 69.98 44.43
N ARG A 112 33.46 70.81 44.16
CA ARG A 112 32.32 70.44 43.31
C ARG A 112 32.76 70.15 41.88
N ARG A 113 33.70 70.93 41.33
CA ARG A 113 34.29 70.67 40.01
C ARG A 113 35.04 69.33 39.97
N GLU A 114 35.82 69.03 41.00
CA GLU A 114 36.52 67.74 41.11
C GLU A 114 35.54 66.56 41.25
N GLN A 115 34.50 66.70 42.07
CA GLN A 115 33.43 65.71 42.21
C GLN A 115 32.74 65.45 40.87
N LEU A 116 32.30 66.51 40.17
CA LEU A 116 31.70 66.38 38.84
C LEU A 116 32.66 65.75 37.82
N ARG A 117 33.96 66.05 37.89
CA ARG A 117 34.97 65.40 37.04
C ARG A 117 35.11 63.92 37.34
N ARG A 118 35.11 63.52 38.62
CA ARG A 118 35.12 62.10 39.03
C ARG A 118 33.84 61.39 38.60
N GLU A 119 32.68 62.00 38.79
CA GLU A 119 31.40 61.47 38.31
C GLU A 119 31.37 61.32 36.79
N ALA A 120 31.85 62.32 36.04
CA ALA A 120 31.92 62.25 34.59
C ALA A 120 32.85 61.12 34.12
N LEU A 121 34.00 60.93 34.78
CA LEU A 121 34.92 59.81 34.50
C LEU A 121 34.29 58.45 34.85
N ASN A 122 33.61 58.35 35.99
CA ASN A 122 32.92 57.12 36.39
C ASN A 122 31.77 56.78 35.43
N ARG A 123 30.97 57.77 35.02
CA ARG A 123 29.93 57.59 33.99
C ARG A 123 30.54 57.18 32.65
N ALA A 124 31.64 57.82 32.23
CA ALA A 124 32.34 57.45 31.00
C ALA A 124 32.91 56.02 31.05
N ALA A 125 33.44 55.59 32.20
CA ALA A 125 33.89 54.22 32.41
C ALA A 125 32.71 53.24 32.35
N ALA A 126 31.59 53.54 33.03
CA ALA A 126 30.38 52.72 33.02
C ALA A 126 29.77 52.59 31.61
N VAL A 127 29.75 53.66 30.82
CA VAL A 127 29.31 53.61 29.42
C VAL A 127 30.23 52.72 28.60
N LYS A 128 31.56 52.85 28.75
CA LYS A 128 32.51 51.99 28.04
C LYS A 128 32.37 50.51 28.40
N THR A 129 32.11 50.17 29.66
CA THR A 129 31.86 48.78 30.07
C THR A 129 30.52 48.27 29.54
N ALA A 130 29.47 49.09 29.56
CA ALA A 130 28.17 48.75 28.97
C ALA A 130 28.27 48.54 27.45
N GLU A 131 29.03 49.38 26.74
CA GLU A 131 29.30 49.20 25.31
C GLU A 131 30.06 47.91 25.01
N ARG A 132 31.03 47.52 25.85
CA ARG A 132 31.75 46.25 25.70
C ARG A 132 30.81 45.06 25.90
N HIS A 133 30.01 45.06 26.96
CA HIS A 133 29.03 43.99 27.21
C HIS A 133 27.99 43.90 26.09
N SER A 134 27.46 45.03 25.62
CA SER A 134 26.54 45.05 24.48
C SER A 134 27.21 44.49 23.21
N ARG A 135 28.48 44.81 22.94
CA ARG A 135 29.22 44.23 21.82
C ARG A 135 29.40 42.72 22.01
N GLU A 136 29.77 42.25 23.18
CA GLU A 136 29.90 40.82 23.50
C GLU A 136 28.57 40.08 23.28
N GLU A 137 27.46 40.61 23.78
CA GLU A 137 26.11 40.06 23.57
C GLU A 137 25.74 40.02 22.08
N THR A 138 26.03 41.08 21.31
CA THR A 138 25.79 41.08 19.85
C THR A 138 26.66 40.04 19.12
N THR A 139 27.89 39.81 19.57
CA THR A 139 28.74 38.76 18.98
C THR A 139 28.27 37.36 19.33
N GLN A 140 27.81 37.13 20.56
CA GLN A 140 27.25 35.85 21.00
C GLN A 140 25.94 35.53 20.27
N THR A 141 25.04 36.51 20.13
CA THR A 141 23.79 36.34 19.39
C THR A 141 24.06 36.06 17.91
N ARG A 142 24.99 36.77 17.26
CA ARG A 142 25.42 36.47 15.89
C ARG A 142 26.01 35.07 15.75
N HIS A 143 26.79 34.61 16.72
CA HIS A 143 27.34 33.26 16.68
C HIS A 143 26.23 32.20 16.79
N ARG A 144 25.26 32.39 17.69
CA ARG A 144 24.08 31.52 17.81
C ARG A 144 23.24 31.50 16.54
N LEU A 145 23.04 32.66 15.89
CA LEU A 145 22.33 32.73 14.61
C LEU A 145 23.06 31.92 13.54
N ARG A 146 24.40 32.06 13.42
CA ARG A 146 25.19 31.26 12.47
C ARG A 146 25.10 29.76 12.72
N THR A 147 25.11 29.32 13.98
CA THR A 147 24.95 27.89 14.29
C THR A 147 23.56 27.37 13.93
N LEU A 148 22.52 28.19 14.09
CA LEU A 148 21.16 27.83 13.66
C LEU A 148 21.03 27.82 12.14
N GLU A 149 21.65 28.77 11.44
CA GLU A 149 21.73 28.81 9.98
C GLU A 149 22.39 27.53 9.44
N GLN A 150 23.56 27.15 9.97
CA GLN A 150 24.25 25.91 9.62
C GLN A 150 23.41 24.66 9.89
N TYR A 151 22.66 24.64 11.00
CA TYR A 151 21.75 23.54 11.29
C TYR A 151 20.60 23.45 10.29
N ILE A 152 20.01 24.59 9.91
CA ILE A 152 18.96 24.66 8.90
C ILE A 152 19.49 24.19 7.54
N GLU A 153 20.69 24.63 7.15
CA GLU A 153 21.34 24.19 5.90
C GLU A 153 21.54 22.66 5.88
N ALA A 154 22.08 22.09 6.96
CA ALA A 154 22.26 20.63 7.07
C ALA A 154 20.92 19.87 7.00
N GLU A 155 19.87 20.41 7.62
CA GLU A 155 18.54 19.80 7.61
C GLU A 155 17.87 19.92 6.22
N LEU A 156 18.08 21.02 5.50
CA LEU A 156 17.64 21.18 4.12
C LEU A 156 18.34 20.21 3.18
N GLU A 157 19.65 19.99 3.33
CA GLU A 157 20.38 18.95 2.59
C GLU A 157 19.85 17.55 2.90
N ARG A 158 19.58 17.26 4.19
CA ARG A 158 18.99 15.99 4.62
C ARG A 158 17.62 15.74 3.98
N LEU A 159 16.75 16.75 3.99
CA LEU A 159 15.41 16.69 3.38
C LEU A 159 15.49 16.57 1.85
N SER A 160 16.41 17.29 1.20
CA SER A 160 16.67 17.16 -0.23
C SER A 160 17.12 15.74 -0.59
N GLY A 161 18.00 15.13 0.22
CA GLY A 161 18.42 13.74 0.08
C GLY A 161 17.27 12.74 0.28
N MET A 162 16.36 13.00 1.23
CA MET A 162 15.13 12.21 1.39
C MET A 162 14.20 12.32 0.19
N ALA A 163 13.99 13.53 -0.34
CA ALA A 163 13.18 13.76 -1.53
C ALA A 163 13.78 13.07 -2.77
N GLY A 164 15.11 13.10 -2.92
CA GLY A 164 15.82 12.35 -3.97
C GLY A 164 15.56 10.85 -3.87
N ARG A 165 15.68 10.25 -2.68
CA ARG A 165 15.38 8.83 -2.44
C ARG A 165 13.92 8.50 -2.72
N ALA A 166 12.99 9.35 -2.30
CA ALA A 166 11.58 9.17 -2.60
C ALA A 166 11.34 9.14 -4.12
N LYS A 167 11.91 10.07 -4.89
CA LYS A 167 11.82 10.06 -6.36
C LYS A 167 12.36 8.77 -6.98
N THR A 168 13.50 8.26 -6.49
CA THR A 168 14.04 6.98 -6.98
C THR A 168 13.14 5.78 -6.64
N LEU A 169 12.49 5.79 -5.46
CA LEU A 169 11.54 4.75 -5.09
C LEU A 169 10.27 4.81 -5.96
N TRP A 170 9.74 6.00 -6.22
CA TRP A 170 8.62 6.19 -7.15
C TRP A 170 8.94 5.66 -8.55
N ALA A 171 10.09 6.02 -9.11
CA ALA A 171 10.53 5.49 -10.41
C ALA A 171 10.68 3.95 -10.39
N SER A 172 11.12 3.37 -9.27
CA SER A 172 11.19 1.92 -9.10
C SER A 172 9.80 1.27 -9.02
N ILE A 173 8.85 1.89 -8.33
CA ILE A 173 7.46 1.42 -8.25
C ILE A 173 6.83 1.45 -9.65
N ASP A 174 6.99 2.55 -10.38
CA ASP A 174 6.48 2.68 -11.76
C ASP A 174 7.08 1.60 -12.67
N ALA A 175 8.39 1.34 -12.57
CA ALA A 175 9.04 0.28 -13.33
C ALA A 175 8.48 -1.11 -12.99
N LEU A 176 8.17 -1.38 -11.71
CA LEU A 176 7.55 -2.64 -11.28
C LEU A 176 6.11 -2.77 -11.78
N LEU A 177 5.31 -1.69 -11.74
CA LEU A 177 3.95 -1.69 -12.26
C LEU A 177 3.92 -1.92 -13.78
N ILE A 178 4.84 -1.32 -14.53
CA ILE A 178 5.00 -1.57 -15.97
C ILE A 178 5.39 -3.03 -16.22
N ALA A 179 6.31 -3.58 -15.41
CA ALA A 179 6.70 -4.99 -15.52
C ALA A 179 5.51 -5.92 -15.23
N GLU A 180 4.73 -5.66 -14.18
CA GLU A 180 3.53 -6.41 -13.83
C GLU A 180 2.49 -6.39 -14.96
N ALA A 181 2.18 -5.21 -15.49
CA ALA A 181 1.29 -5.06 -16.64
C ALA A 181 1.79 -5.81 -17.89
N ASN A 182 3.10 -5.89 -18.08
CA ASN A 182 3.71 -6.66 -19.17
C ASN A 182 3.62 -8.18 -18.95
N PHE A 183 3.65 -8.65 -17.69
CA PHE A 183 3.47 -10.07 -17.35
C PHE A 183 2.00 -10.50 -17.38
N GLU A 184 1.05 -9.60 -17.10
CA GLU A 184 -0.37 -9.94 -17.12
C GLU A 184 -0.86 -10.38 -18.51
N LYS A 185 -0.36 -9.76 -19.58
CA LYS A 185 -0.71 -10.09 -20.97
C LYS A 185 -0.41 -11.55 -21.34
N PRO A 186 0.82 -12.09 -21.18
CA PRO A 186 1.10 -13.49 -21.46
C PRO A 186 0.33 -14.42 -20.52
N TYR A 187 0.10 -14.06 -19.25
CA TYR A 187 -0.73 -14.90 -18.36
C TYR A 187 -2.17 -15.05 -18.86
N ARG A 188 -2.82 -13.94 -19.26
CA ARG A 188 -4.16 -14.00 -19.88
C ARG A 188 -4.17 -14.81 -21.18
N LEU A 189 -3.10 -14.72 -21.98
CA LEU A 189 -2.95 -15.53 -23.20
C LEU A 189 -2.80 -17.03 -22.85
N TYR A 190 -2.00 -17.37 -21.86
CA TYR A 190 -1.85 -18.75 -21.39
C TYR A 190 -3.17 -19.31 -20.83
N GLU A 191 -3.92 -18.51 -20.08
CA GLU A 191 -5.24 -18.90 -19.58
C GLU A 191 -6.23 -19.17 -20.72
N LYS A 192 -6.27 -18.29 -21.74
CA LYS A 192 -7.07 -18.51 -22.94
C LYS A 192 -6.66 -19.80 -23.67
N ASN A 193 -5.36 -20.02 -23.87
CA ASN A 193 -4.85 -21.22 -24.52
C ASN A 193 -5.19 -22.50 -23.74
N LEU A 194 -5.11 -22.47 -22.40
CA LEU A 194 -5.52 -23.60 -21.56
C LEU A 194 -7.02 -23.87 -21.65
N LEU A 195 -7.84 -22.83 -21.73
CA LEU A 195 -9.28 -22.96 -21.93
C LEU A 195 -9.60 -23.58 -23.29
N ASP A 196 -8.93 -23.14 -24.35
CA ASP A 196 -9.10 -23.71 -25.70
C ASP A 196 -8.64 -25.17 -25.76
N LYS A 197 -7.50 -25.52 -25.13
CA LYS A 197 -7.07 -26.93 -24.99
C LYS A 197 -8.03 -27.77 -24.17
N ARG A 198 -8.68 -27.22 -23.15
CA ARG A 198 -9.73 -27.93 -22.40
C ARG A 198 -10.94 -28.23 -23.29
N LYS A 199 -11.35 -27.28 -24.15
CA LYS A 199 -12.45 -27.50 -25.12
C LYS A 199 -12.08 -28.56 -26.15
N GLU A 200 -10.88 -28.48 -26.73
CA GLU A 200 -10.37 -29.51 -27.65
C GLU A 200 -10.36 -30.90 -26.99
N MET A 201 -9.87 -31.00 -25.75
CA MET A 201 -9.85 -32.27 -25.02
C MET A 201 -11.26 -32.79 -24.72
N SER A 202 -12.21 -31.92 -24.38
CA SER A 202 -13.63 -32.28 -24.22
C SER A 202 -14.21 -32.85 -25.52
N PHE A 203 -13.92 -32.22 -26.66
CA PHE A 203 -14.35 -32.67 -27.97
C PHE A 203 -13.75 -34.04 -28.35
N VAL A 204 -12.46 -34.25 -28.08
CA VAL A 204 -11.81 -35.56 -28.30
C VAL A 204 -12.45 -36.65 -27.42
N VAL A 205 -12.79 -36.35 -26.17
CA VAL A 205 -13.50 -37.29 -25.29
C VAL A 205 -14.87 -37.65 -25.86
N GLU A 206 -15.61 -36.68 -26.39
CA GLU A 206 -16.91 -36.90 -27.02
C GLU A 206 -16.80 -37.80 -28.26
N ILE A 207 -15.83 -37.55 -29.15
CA ILE A 207 -15.56 -38.43 -30.30
C ILE A 207 -15.19 -39.84 -29.84
N CYS A 208 -14.31 -39.97 -28.84
CA CYS A 208 -13.93 -41.28 -28.31
C CYS A 208 -15.13 -42.04 -27.73
N ASN A 209 -16.08 -41.34 -27.08
CA ASN A 209 -17.30 -41.95 -26.59
C ASN A 209 -18.18 -42.44 -27.75
N LEU A 210 -18.38 -41.61 -28.78
CA LEU A 210 -19.14 -41.98 -29.97
C LEU A 210 -18.56 -43.21 -30.67
N VAL A 211 -17.24 -43.24 -30.91
CA VAL A 211 -16.55 -44.39 -31.51
C VAL A 211 -16.68 -45.65 -30.65
N ASN A 212 -16.66 -45.51 -29.33
CA ASN A 212 -16.89 -46.66 -28.43
C ASN A 212 -18.33 -47.16 -28.48
N GLU A 213 -19.31 -46.26 -28.55
CA GLU A 213 -20.73 -46.60 -28.74
C GLU A 213 -20.93 -47.35 -30.06
N GLU A 214 -20.41 -46.82 -31.18
CA GLU A 214 -20.45 -47.49 -32.47
C GLU A 214 -19.78 -48.87 -32.42
N ARG A 215 -18.60 -48.98 -31.81
CA ARG A 215 -17.92 -50.27 -31.65
C ARG A 215 -18.78 -51.27 -30.88
N LEU A 216 -19.43 -50.84 -29.80
CA LEU A 216 -20.32 -51.71 -29.01
C LEU A 216 -21.54 -52.15 -29.81
N THR A 217 -22.14 -51.26 -30.61
CA THR A 217 -23.25 -51.63 -31.51
C THR A 217 -22.82 -52.68 -32.53
N LYS A 218 -21.65 -52.52 -33.16
CA LYS A 218 -21.12 -53.49 -34.14
C LYS A 218 -20.72 -54.83 -33.52
N LEU A 219 -20.17 -54.83 -32.30
CA LEU A 219 -19.93 -56.07 -31.57
C LEU A 219 -21.24 -56.81 -31.27
N HIS A 220 -22.29 -56.08 -30.92
CA HIS A 220 -23.62 -56.66 -30.69
C HIS A 220 -24.22 -57.25 -31.98
N GLU A 221 -24.14 -56.53 -33.10
CA GLU A 221 -24.56 -57.04 -34.42
C GLU A 221 -23.80 -58.31 -34.82
N LEU A 222 -22.47 -58.34 -34.62
CA LEU A 222 -21.65 -59.53 -34.89
C LEU A 222 -22.04 -60.72 -34.01
N GLU A 223 -22.35 -60.48 -32.73
CA GLU A 223 -22.82 -61.52 -31.82
C GLU A 223 -24.19 -62.08 -32.27
N GLN A 224 -25.11 -61.22 -32.70
CA GLN A 224 -26.39 -61.64 -33.29
C GLN A 224 -26.18 -62.46 -34.57
N LEU A 225 -25.35 -61.99 -35.50
CA LEU A 225 -25.03 -62.72 -36.72
C LEU A 225 -24.42 -64.09 -36.41
N LYS A 226 -23.46 -64.15 -35.48
CA LYS A 226 -22.88 -65.42 -35.04
C LYS A 226 -23.95 -66.37 -34.48
N ALA A 227 -24.87 -65.87 -33.65
CA ALA A 227 -25.98 -66.68 -33.14
C ALA A 227 -26.89 -67.21 -34.27
N THR A 228 -27.17 -66.41 -35.30
CA THR A 228 -27.96 -66.86 -36.46
C THR A 228 -27.22 -67.89 -37.31
N VAL A 229 -25.91 -67.74 -37.51
CA VAL A 229 -25.06 -68.70 -38.22
C VAL A 229 -24.96 -70.01 -37.45
N ASP A 230 -24.77 -69.95 -36.13
CA ASP A 230 -24.73 -71.13 -35.27
C ASP A 230 -26.07 -71.88 -35.31
N ALA A 231 -27.20 -71.15 -35.24
CA ALA A 231 -28.54 -71.72 -35.40
C ALA A 231 -28.74 -72.36 -36.79
N GLY A 232 -28.34 -71.67 -37.87
CA GLY A 232 -28.39 -72.19 -39.24
C GLY A 232 -27.53 -73.45 -39.39
N SER A 233 -26.31 -73.45 -38.87
CA SER A 233 -25.41 -74.62 -38.89
C SER A 233 -26.00 -75.82 -38.12
N ALA A 234 -26.68 -75.57 -37.00
CA ALA A 234 -27.38 -76.60 -36.25
C ALA A 234 -28.57 -77.16 -37.03
N MET A 235 -29.32 -76.32 -37.76
CA MET A 235 -30.38 -76.77 -38.66
C MET A 235 -29.82 -77.61 -39.81
N TYR A 236 -28.74 -77.18 -40.48
CA TYR A 236 -28.09 -77.95 -41.54
C TYR A 236 -27.61 -79.32 -41.06
N LYS A 237 -26.99 -79.40 -39.87
CA LYS A 237 -26.58 -80.67 -39.28
C LYS A 237 -27.77 -81.60 -39.05
N ARG A 238 -28.88 -81.10 -38.50
CA ARG A 238 -30.11 -81.90 -38.31
C ARG A 238 -30.64 -82.44 -39.63
N VAL A 239 -30.73 -81.60 -40.66
CA VAL A 239 -31.20 -82.03 -42.00
C VAL A 239 -30.26 -83.09 -42.60
N MET A 240 -28.94 -82.91 -42.45
CA MET A 240 -27.96 -83.91 -42.91
C MET A 240 -28.07 -85.24 -42.16
N ASP A 241 -28.29 -85.19 -40.84
CA ASP A 241 -28.51 -86.39 -40.03
C ASP A 241 -29.79 -87.12 -40.44
N GLU A 242 -30.89 -86.39 -40.68
CA GLU A 242 -32.15 -86.93 -41.21
C GLU A 242 -31.97 -87.55 -42.60
N LEU A 243 -31.22 -86.90 -43.48
CA LEU A 243 -30.96 -87.39 -44.83
C LEU A 243 -30.09 -88.67 -44.79
N ASN A 244 -29.05 -88.69 -43.95
CA ASN A 244 -28.24 -89.88 -43.72
C ASN A 244 -29.06 -91.04 -43.16
N GLU A 245 -30.01 -90.77 -42.26
CA GLU A 245 -30.89 -91.80 -41.73
C GLU A 245 -31.85 -92.32 -42.80
N SER A 246 -32.43 -91.44 -43.62
CA SER A 246 -33.24 -91.85 -44.78
C SER A 246 -32.45 -92.70 -45.78
N LEU A 247 -31.17 -92.39 -45.97
CA LEU A 247 -30.26 -93.15 -46.83
C LEU A 247 -30.02 -94.55 -46.27
N LYS A 248 -29.75 -94.69 -44.96
CA LYS A 248 -29.60 -96.00 -44.30
C LYS A 248 -30.87 -96.83 -44.41
N VAL A 249 -32.05 -96.21 -44.21
CA VAL A 249 -33.34 -96.90 -44.40
C VAL A 249 -33.48 -97.38 -45.84
N SER A 250 -33.13 -96.55 -46.83
CA SER A 250 -33.13 -96.94 -48.24
C SER A 250 -32.14 -98.07 -48.54
N GLU A 251 -30.93 -98.04 -47.99
CA GLU A 251 -29.94 -99.12 -48.13
C GLU A 251 -30.41 -100.43 -47.48
N SER A 252 -31.03 -100.37 -46.31
CA SER A 252 -31.64 -101.53 -45.66
C SER A 252 -32.76 -102.11 -46.52
N GLN A 253 -33.66 -101.27 -47.03
CA GLN A 253 -34.73 -101.70 -47.94
C GLN A 253 -34.15 -102.33 -49.22
N LYS A 254 -33.11 -101.75 -49.81
CA LYS A 254 -32.42 -102.33 -50.98
C LYS A 254 -31.82 -103.70 -50.65
N LYS A 255 -31.20 -103.87 -49.48
CA LYS A 255 -30.71 -105.19 -49.00
C LYS A 255 -31.85 -106.18 -48.84
N ASP A 256 -32.94 -105.80 -48.16
CA ASP A 256 -34.12 -106.66 -48.00
C ASP A 256 -34.74 -107.05 -49.35
N HIS A 257 -34.80 -106.12 -50.30
CA HIS A 257 -35.25 -106.40 -51.67
C HIS A 257 -34.29 -107.34 -52.40
N MET A 258 -32.98 -107.14 -52.26
CA MET A 258 -31.97 -108.00 -52.86
C MET A 258 -32.02 -109.41 -52.28
N ASP A 259 -32.21 -109.55 -50.97
CA ASP A 259 -32.42 -110.84 -50.31
C ASP A 259 -33.70 -111.52 -50.77
N LYS A 260 -34.81 -110.77 -50.92
CA LYS A 260 -36.04 -111.30 -51.53
C LYS A 260 -35.83 -111.74 -52.98
N VAL A 261 -35.07 -110.98 -53.77
CA VAL A 261 -34.71 -111.37 -55.14
C VAL A 261 -33.87 -112.65 -55.14
N LEU A 262 -32.90 -112.78 -54.23
CA LEU A 262 -32.11 -114.00 -54.08
C LEU A 262 -32.96 -115.20 -53.66
N GLN A 263 -33.89 -115.01 -52.72
CA GLN A 263 -34.87 -116.02 -52.32
C GLN A 263 -35.76 -116.43 -53.49
N LEU A 264 -36.26 -115.47 -54.27
CA LEU A 264 -37.03 -115.73 -55.49
C LEU A 264 -36.19 -116.45 -56.56
N GLN A 265 -34.91 -116.13 -56.69
CA GLN A 265 -34.00 -116.85 -57.58
C GLN A 265 -33.70 -118.28 -57.09
N GLN A 266 -33.65 -118.50 -55.78
CA GLN A 266 -33.51 -119.84 -55.19
C GLN A 266 -34.78 -120.65 -55.38
N SER A 267 -35.96 -120.10 -55.10
CA SER A 267 -37.24 -120.76 -55.36
C SER A 267 -37.45 -121.01 -56.86
N LEU A 268 -37.05 -120.10 -57.74
CA LEU A 268 -37.00 -120.35 -59.19
C LEU A 268 -36.04 -121.49 -59.56
N ARG A 269 -34.89 -121.59 -58.90
CA ARG A 269 -33.96 -122.71 -59.10
C ARG A 269 -34.56 -124.03 -58.60
N GLU A 270 -35.27 -124.02 -57.48
CA GLU A 270 -35.99 -125.18 -56.97
C GLU A 270 -37.12 -125.58 -57.91
N VAL A 271 -37.97 -124.65 -58.31
CA VAL A 271 -39.02 -124.88 -59.32
C VAL A 271 -38.42 -125.38 -60.63
N ARG A 272 -37.25 -124.88 -61.06
CA ARG A 272 -36.54 -125.43 -62.23
C ARG A 272 -36.04 -126.84 -62.00
N ARG A 273 -35.51 -127.18 -60.81
CA ARG A 273 -35.11 -128.56 -60.48
C ARG A 273 -36.32 -129.50 -60.42
N ASP A 274 -37.40 -129.06 -59.80
CA ASP A 274 -38.64 -129.82 -59.73
C ASP A 274 -39.27 -129.95 -61.12
N ARG A 275 -39.21 -128.91 -61.94
CA ARG A 275 -39.54 -128.98 -63.36
C ARG A 275 -38.63 -129.95 -64.10
N SER A 276 -37.32 -129.97 -63.88
CA SER A 276 -36.43 -130.96 -64.50
C SER A 276 -36.67 -132.38 -63.99
N ARG A 277 -37.08 -132.56 -62.73
CA ARG A 277 -37.53 -133.87 -62.19
C ARG A 277 -38.85 -134.31 -62.79
N ILE A 278 -39.78 -133.37 -62.97
CA ILE A 278 -41.05 -133.59 -63.68
C ILE A 278 -40.76 -133.86 -65.15
N GLU A 279 -39.84 -133.14 -65.79
CA GLU A 279 -39.43 -133.37 -67.18
C GLU A 279 -38.71 -134.70 -67.31
N GLN A 280 -37.88 -135.13 -66.36
CA GLN A 280 -37.30 -136.48 -66.33
C GLN A 280 -38.37 -137.56 -66.09
N SER A 281 -39.34 -137.29 -65.22
CA SER A 281 -40.55 -138.12 -65.05
C SER A 281 -41.35 -138.18 -66.36
N VAL A 282 -41.54 -137.04 -67.02
CA VAL A 282 -42.18 -136.90 -68.33
C VAL A 282 -41.33 -137.55 -69.41
N GLU A 283 -40.01 -137.60 -69.31
CA GLU A 283 -39.10 -138.28 -70.23
C GLU A 283 -39.14 -139.80 -70.00
N THR A 284 -39.32 -140.25 -68.75
CA THR A 284 -39.62 -141.66 -68.44
C THR A 284 -41.04 -142.05 -68.88
N PHE A 285 -42.01 -141.12 -68.83
CA PHE A 285 -43.35 -141.30 -69.39
C PHE A 285 -43.35 -141.15 -70.93
N ARG A 286 -42.47 -140.33 -71.52
CA ARG A 286 -42.26 -140.18 -72.97
C ARG A 286 -41.55 -141.39 -73.54
N GLY A 287 -40.64 -142.01 -72.78
CA GLY A 287 -40.07 -143.32 -73.11
C GLY A 287 -41.14 -144.42 -73.19
N GLN A 288 -42.30 -144.24 -72.56
CA GLN A 288 -43.47 -145.12 -72.65
C GLN A 288 -44.57 -144.62 -73.62
N ILE A 289 -44.53 -143.36 -74.06
CA ILE A 289 -45.54 -142.70 -74.91
C ILE A 289 -44.88 -142.09 -76.17
N PHE A 290 -43.89 -142.78 -76.75
CA PHE A 290 -43.29 -142.39 -78.05
C PHE A 290 -43.10 -143.61 -78.97
N ARG A 291 -44.11 -144.48 -78.99
CA ARG A 291 -44.66 -145.02 -80.24
C ARG A 291 -45.96 -144.26 -80.44
N ILE A 292 -46.15 -143.68 -81.63
CA ILE A 292 -47.34 -142.96 -82.15
C ILE A 292 -47.09 -141.44 -82.33
N GLU A 293 -46.89 -141.08 -83.61
CA GLU A 293 -47.25 -139.82 -84.31
C GLU A 293 -46.54 -138.52 -83.86
N GLU A 294 -45.70 -137.83 -84.64
CA GLU A 294 -45.62 -137.48 -86.07
C GLU A 294 -46.83 -136.71 -86.67
N THR A 295 -46.59 -135.40 -86.85
CA THR A 295 -47.16 -134.44 -87.82
C THR A 295 -48.24 -133.41 -87.38
N GLN A 296 -48.02 -132.19 -87.91
CA GLN A 296 -48.95 -131.06 -88.19
C GLN A 296 -49.13 -129.99 -87.08
N SER A 297 -48.53 -128.79 -87.22
CA SER A 297 -48.99 -127.59 -87.97
C SER A 297 -50.09 -126.81 -87.20
N THR A 298 -50.17 -125.47 -87.09
CA THR A 298 -49.53 -124.26 -87.67
C THR A 298 -50.23 -123.02 -87.04
N THR A 299 -49.58 -121.84 -87.11
CA THR A 299 -50.19 -120.47 -87.24
C THR A 299 -51.02 -119.89 -86.06
N SER A 300 -51.01 -118.61 -85.68
CA SER A 300 -50.78 -117.29 -86.32
C SER A 300 -50.54 -116.25 -85.18
N VAL A 301 -49.68 -115.22 -85.31
CA VAL A 301 -49.92 -113.85 -85.86
C VAL A 301 -51.18 -113.21 -85.24
N VAL A 302 -51.14 -112.10 -84.50
CA VAL A 302 -51.14 -110.67 -84.92
C VAL A 302 -50.62 -109.84 -83.71
N GLN A 303 -49.57 -108.99 -83.82
CA GLN A 303 -49.66 -107.52 -83.91
C GLN A 303 -50.89 -106.92 -83.16
N SER A 304 -50.80 -105.82 -82.43
CA SER A 304 -50.76 -104.45 -82.96
C SER A 304 -50.90 -103.54 -81.70
N THR A 305 -49.98 -102.61 -81.43
CA THR A 305 -50.07 -101.17 -81.78
C THR A 305 -50.84 -100.29 -80.81
N LEU A 306 -50.22 -99.12 -80.50
CA LEU A 306 -50.81 -97.77 -80.46
C LEU A 306 -51.86 -97.55 -79.34
N THR A 307 -51.91 -96.46 -78.57
CA THR A 307 -51.83 -95.00 -78.78
C THR A 307 -51.90 -94.43 -77.34
N GLY A 308 -51.25 -93.33 -76.96
CA GLY A 308 -51.46 -91.99 -77.49
C GLY A 308 -52.58 -91.25 -76.75
N LYS A 309 -52.23 -90.06 -76.21
CA LYS A 309 -53.09 -88.89 -75.90
C LYS A 309 -53.89 -88.92 -74.60
N GLU A 310 -53.59 -88.02 -73.66
CA GLU A 310 -54.01 -86.61 -73.53
C GLU A 310 -55.14 -86.49 -72.50
N SER A 311 -55.02 -85.46 -71.65
CA SER A 311 -56.03 -84.76 -70.83
C SER A 311 -55.51 -84.64 -69.39
N GLU A 312 -54.89 -83.53 -68.98
CA GLU A 312 -55.50 -82.20 -68.78
C GLU A 312 -56.47 -82.15 -67.59
N ARG A 313 -56.24 -81.13 -66.72
CA ARG A 313 -56.99 -80.66 -65.52
C ARG A 313 -56.54 -81.23 -64.17
N LEU A 314 -56.43 -80.47 -63.06
CA LEU A 314 -56.52 -79.04 -62.72
C LEU A 314 -56.08 -78.96 -61.23
N LEU A 315 -55.51 -77.82 -60.79
CA LEU A 315 -55.38 -77.33 -59.39
C LEU A 315 -54.39 -78.09 -58.48
N GLU A 316 -53.53 -77.47 -57.64
CA GLU A 316 -53.60 -76.15 -57.03
C GLU A 316 -52.20 -75.75 -56.51
N VAL A 317 -51.76 -74.54 -56.89
CA VAL A 317 -50.98 -73.54 -56.13
C VAL A 317 -49.81 -74.00 -55.25
N GLY A 318 -48.61 -73.56 -55.61
CA GLY A 318 -47.46 -73.55 -54.69
C GLY A 318 -46.08 -73.27 -55.29
N ALA A 319 -46.00 -72.60 -56.44
CA ALA A 319 -44.73 -72.12 -56.98
C ALA A 319 -44.40 -70.75 -56.37
N THR A 320 -43.53 -70.72 -55.36
CA THR A 320 -42.61 -69.60 -55.17
C THR A 320 -41.24 -70.07 -55.67
N ALA A 321 -40.96 -69.79 -56.94
CA ALA A 321 -39.59 -69.62 -57.41
C ALA A 321 -38.90 -68.66 -56.42
N VAL A 322 -37.81 -69.02 -55.75
CA VAL A 322 -36.48 -69.23 -56.35
C VAL A 322 -36.17 -68.14 -57.38
N ASN A 323 -36.49 -66.89 -57.02
CA ASN A 323 -35.61 -65.76 -57.22
C ASN A 323 -35.04 -65.44 -55.84
N ASP A 324 -33.90 -66.04 -55.51
CA ASP A 324 -32.95 -65.47 -54.56
C ASP A 324 -31.63 -66.20 -54.76
N THR A 325 -31.12 -66.07 -55.99
CA THR A 325 -29.69 -66.09 -56.21
C THR A 325 -29.10 -64.97 -55.37
N SER A 326 -28.66 -65.34 -54.17
CA SER A 326 -27.30 -65.04 -53.72
C SER A 326 -26.71 -63.73 -54.24
N GLU A 327 -27.27 -62.59 -53.85
CA GLU A 327 -26.48 -61.38 -53.68
C GLU A 327 -25.98 -61.40 -52.24
N GLU A 328 -24.74 -61.83 -52.08
CA GLU A 328 -23.91 -61.45 -50.95
C GLU A 328 -24.05 -59.93 -50.78
N GLY A 329 -24.67 -59.53 -49.67
CA GLY A 329 -25.11 -58.15 -49.42
C GLY A 329 -24.01 -57.13 -49.67
N LEU A 330 -24.05 -56.54 -50.87
CA LEU A 330 -23.44 -55.27 -51.14
C LEU A 330 -24.25 -54.24 -50.34
N PRO A 331 -23.62 -53.42 -49.48
CA PRO A 331 -24.30 -52.38 -48.73
C PRO A 331 -25.21 -51.56 -49.66
N ASN A 332 -26.47 -51.39 -49.24
CA ASN A 332 -27.52 -50.71 -49.99
C ASN A 332 -26.97 -49.44 -50.64
N PHE A 333 -27.16 -49.29 -51.95
CA PHE A 333 -26.72 -48.11 -52.70
C PHE A 333 -27.27 -46.81 -52.10
N ASN A 334 -28.46 -46.88 -51.49
CA ASN A 334 -29.11 -45.78 -50.78
C ASN A 334 -28.34 -45.31 -49.53
N ASP A 335 -27.55 -46.16 -48.88
CA ASP A 335 -26.74 -45.77 -47.71
C ASP A 335 -25.51 -44.98 -48.14
N TYR A 336 -24.95 -45.27 -49.33
CA TYR A 336 -23.85 -44.49 -49.91
C TYR A 336 -24.31 -43.15 -50.45
N GLU A 337 -25.53 -43.09 -50.99
CA GLU A 337 -26.12 -41.83 -51.46
C GLU A 337 -26.33 -40.85 -50.30
N GLY A 338 -26.81 -41.34 -49.14
CA GLY A 338 -26.93 -40.51 -47.93
C GLY A 338 -25.59 -40.03 -47.36
N ILE A 339 -24.54 -40.88 -47.42
CA ILE A 339 -23.18 -40.46 -46.99
C ILE A 339 -22.60 -39.44 -47.97
N TYR A 340 -22.85 -39.59 -49.27
CA TYR A 340 -22.39 -38.64 -50.29
C TYR A 340 -23.12 -37.29 -50.17
N GLU A 341 -24.43 -37.28 -49.93
CA GLU A 341 -25.20 -36.06 -49.64
C GLU A 341 -24.68 -35.33 -48.40
N HIS A 342 -24.32 -36.08 -47.34
CA HIS A 342 -23.74 -35.46 -46.16
C HIS A 342 -22.33 -34.88 -46.42
N LEU A 343 -21.51 -35.59 -47.20
CA LEU A 343 -20.17 -35.14 -47.56
C LEU A 343 -20.19 -33.92 -48.49
N THR A 344 -21.10 -33.89 -49.47
CA THR A 344 -21.31 -32.72 -50.35
C THR A 344 -21.83 -31.52 -49.55
N GLN A 345 -22.68 -31.74 -48.55
CA GLN A 345 -23.12 -30.69 -47.63
C GLN A 345 -21.99 -30.11 -46.78
N ILE A 346 -21.04 -30.93 -46.32
CA ILE A 346 -19.87 -30.49 -45.54
C ILE A 346 -18.88 -29.74 -46.42
N VAL A 347 -18.63 -30.23 -47.63
CA VAL A 347 -17.69 -29.63 -48.59
C VAL A 347 -18.28 -28.37 -49.23
N GLY A 348 -19.61 -28.26 -49.27
CA GLY A 348 -20.32 -27.16 -49.93
C GLY A 348 -20.19 -27.19 -51.46
N SER A 349 -19.87 -28.35 -52.03
CA SER A 349 -19.72 -28.58 -53.47
C SER A 349 -20.33 -29.93 -53.84
N ASP A 350 -21.12 -29.94 -54.91
CA ASP A 350 -21.70 -31.17 -55.48
C ASP A 350 -20.69 -31.91 -56.39
N ASN A 351 -19.53 -31.30 -56.65
CA ASN A 351 -18.49 -31.88 -57.47
C ASN A 351 -17.77 -33.01 -56.73
N ILE A 352 -17.82 -34.22 -57.29
CA ILE A 352 -17.23 -35.42 -56.71
C ILE A 352 -15.72 -35.29 -56.49
N GLU A 353 -15.02 -34.54 -57.34
CA GLU A 353 -13.57 -34.31 -57.21
C GLU A 353 -13.23 -33.50 -55.95
N ASP A 354 -14.09 -32.54 -55.58
CA ASP A 354 -13.90 -31.73 -54.38
C ASP A 354 -14.15 -32.56 -53.11
N VAL A 355 -15.15 -33.45 -53.14
CA VAL A 355 -15.45 -34.40 -52.05
C VAL A 355 -14.32 -35.41 -51.86
N ILE A 356 -13.78 -35.97 -52.95
CA ILE A 356 -12.62 -36.87 -52.91
C ILE A 356 -11.38 -36.13 -52.39
N GLY A 357 -11.14 -34.90 -52.86
CA GLY A 357 -10.04 -34.05 -52.40
C GLY A 357 -10.13 -33.75 -50.90
N PHE A 358 -11.33 -33.45 -50.41
CA PHE A 358 -11.59 -33.27 -48.97
C PHE A 358 -11.32 -34.55 -48.17
N LEU A 359 -11.80 -35.71 -48.64
CA LEU A 359 -11.52 -37.00 -47.99
C LEU A 359 -10.03 -37.33 -47.94
N HIS A 360 -9.28 -37.02 -48.99
CA HIS A 360 -7.83 -37.23 -49.01
C HIS A 360 -7.12 -36.33 -47.99
N ASN A 361 -7.46 -35.04 -47.95
CA ASN A 361 -6.92 -34.10 -46.98
C ASN A 361 -7.27 -34.49 -45.54
N CYS A 362 -8.51 -34.91 -45.28
CA CYS A 362 -8.92 -35.45 -43.98
C CYS A 362 -8.14 -36.70 -43.58
N ASN A 363 -7.83 -37.60 -44.53
CA ASN A 363 -7.00 -38.77 -44.27
C ASN A 363 -5.54 -38.40 -43.97
N GLU A 364 -4.96 -37.43 -44.67
CA GLU A 364 -3.62 -36.92 -44.37
C GLU A 364 -3.55 -36.25 -43.00
N MET A 365 -4.52 -35.40 -42.65
CA MET A 365 -4.62 -34.79 -41.32
C MET A 365 -4.81 -35.84 -40.22
N ARG A 366 -5.62 -36.88 -40.47
CA ARG A 366 -5.78 -38.01 -39.53
C ARG A 366 -4.45 -38.74 -39.31
N PHE A 367 -3.66 -38.95 -40.36
CA PHE A 367 -2.33 -39.55 -40.24
C PHE A 367 -1.37 -38.67 -39.44
N GLN A 368 -1.37 -37.35 -39.69
CA GLN A 368 -0.57 -36.38 -38.92
C GLN A 368 -0.96 -36.37 -37.43
N LEU A 369 -2.25 -36.28 -37.12
CA LEU A 369 -2.76 -36.34 -35.75
C LEU A 369 -2.39 -37.66 -35.06
N PHE A 370 -2.45 -38.79 -35.77
CA PHE A 370 -2.04 -40.08 -35.22
C PHE A 370 -0.54 -40.11 -34.90
N SER A 371 0.30 -39.48 -35.74
CA SER A 371 1.75 -39.36 -35.49
C SER A 371 2.06 -38.46 -34.28
N GLU A 372 1.36 -37.32 -34.13
CA GLU A 372 1.52 -36.43 -32.98
C GLU A 372 1.01 -37.06 -31.68
N LEU A 373 -0.11 -37.78 -31.74
CA LEU A 373 -0.67 -38.49 -30.59
C LEU A 373 0.29 -39.59 -30.11
N ASN A 374 0.92 -40.32 -31.04
CA ASN A 374 1.96 -41.29 -30.69
C ASN A 374 3.20 -40.62 -30.08
N TYR A 375 3.62 -39.47 -30.60
CA TYR A 375 4.72 -38.69 -30.03
C TYR A 375 4.42 -38.18 -28.62
N LEU A 376 3.22 -37.64 -28.39
CA LEU A 376 2.77 -37.19 -27.07
C LEU A 376 2.64 -38.35 -26.08
N ASN A 377 2.12 -39.50 -26.51
CA ASN A 377 2.05 -40.71 -25.68
C ASN A 377 3.45 -41.18 -25.27
N GLU A 378 4.45 -41.07 -26.14
CA GLU A 378 5.83 -41.40 -25.79
C GLU A 378 6.42 -40.40 -24.79
N GLN A 379 6.16 -39.09 -24.95
CA GLN A 379 6.56 -38.09 -23.95
C GLN A 379 5.90 -38.32 -22.59
N ILE A 380 4.61 -38.68 -22.55
CA ILE A 380 3.90 -39.01 -21.31
C ILE A 380 4.57 -40.20 -20.63
N ARG A 381 4.91 -41.25 -21.40
CA ARG A 381 5.65 -42.41 -20.88
C ARG A 381 7.01 -42.03 -20.31
N GLU A 382 7.77 -41.15 -20.98
CA GLU A 382 9.04 -40.66 -20.45
C GLU A 382 8.87 -39.87 -19.15
N ILE A 383 7.88 -38.98 -19.08
CA ILE A 383 7.58 -38.20 -17.88
C ILE A 383 7.18 -39.12 -16.72
N ASP A 384 6.35 -40.13 -16.98
CA ASP A 384 5.98 -41.12 -15.97
C ASP A 384 7.17 -41.97 -15.52
N GLN A 385 8.08 -42.32 -16.43
CA GLN A 385 9.31 -43.01 -16.08
C GLN A 385 10.22 -42.13 -15.20
N LYS A 386 10.35 -40.83 -15.51
CA LYS A 386 11.07 -39.85 -14.68
C LYS A 386 10.41 -39.68 -13.31
N ARG A 387 9.08 -39.62 -13.26
CA ARG A 387 8.30 -39.53 -12.02
C ARG A 387 8.50 -40.77 -11.15
N ARG A 388 8.43 -41.97 -11.72
CA ARG A 388 8.70 -43.23 -10.99
C ARG A 388 10.13 -43.28 -10.45
N LYS A 389 11.13 -42.87 -11.25
CA LYS A 389 12.53 -42.78 -10.80
C LYS A 389 12.68 -41.80 -9.63
N LEU A 390 12.03 -40.64 -9.67
CA LEU A 390 12.06 -39.66 -8.57
C LEU A 390 11.29 -40.13 -7.32
N THR A 391 10.15 -40.78 -7.49
CA THR A 391 9.34 -41.30 -6.38
C THR A 391 10.02 -42.47 -5.66
N VAL A 392 10.75 -43.33 -6.38
CA VAL A 392 11.51 -44.45 -5.79
C VAL A 392 12.78 -43.97 -5.06
N VAL A 393 13.29 -42.77 -5.40
CA VAL A 393 14.46 -42.15 -4.76
C VAL A 393 14.07 -41.26 -3.57
N ALA A 394 12.82 -41.31 -3.09
CA ALA A 394 12.43 -40.72 -1.81
C ALA A 394 12.28 -41.84 -0.75
N PRO A 395 13.36 -42.24 -0.05
CA PRO A 395 13.21 -43.13 1.09
C PRO A 395 12.48 -42.38 2.19
N THR A 396 11.34 -42.94 2.60
CA THR A 396 10.75 -42.73 3.92
C THR A 396 11.70 -43.27 4.98
N GLU A 397 12.73 -42.52 5.37
CA GLU A 397 13.48 -42.79 6.59
C GLU A 397 14.30 -41.55 6.99
N SER A 398 13.83 -40.86 8.05
CA SER A 398 14.57 -40.06 9.04
C SER A 398 15.90 -39.38 8.63
N ALA A 399 15.94 -38.68 7.50
CA ALA A 399 17.07 -37.82 7.14
C ALA A 399 16.85 -36.38 7.65
N PRO A 400 17.91 -35.67 8.09
CA PRO A 400 17.81 -34.30 8.59
C PRO A 400 17.17 -33.38 7.54
N PRO A 401 16.44 -32.34 7.97
CA PRO A 401 15.60 -31.52 7.10
C PRO A 401 16.44 -30.95 5.96
N ASP A 402 16.11 -31.37 4.74
CA ASP A 402 16.69 -30.86 3.50
C ASP A 402 16.68 -29.32 3.54
N PRO A 403 17.85 -28.65 3.42
CA PRO A 403 17.94 -27.18 3.50
C PRO A 403 17.06 -26.49 2.45
N ALA A 404 16.72 -27.18 1.35
CA ALA A 404 15.79 -26.66 0.36
C ALA A 404 14.34 -26.57 0.90
N ARG A 405 13.93 -27.50 1.76
CA ARG A 405 12.60 -27.49 2.40
C ARG A 405 12.51 -26.40 3.48
N VAL A 406 13.58 -26.22 4.25
CA VAL A 406 13.69 -25.11 5.23
C VAL A 406 13.61 -23.76 4.53
N LYS A 407 14.34 -23.57 3.43
CA LYS A 407 14.27 -22.34 2.63
C LYS A 407 12.90 -22.08 2.02
N ARG A 408 12.16 -23.11 1.60
CA ARG A 408 10.79 -22.91 1.09
C ARG A 408 9.83 -22.45 2.19
N VAL A 409 9.94 -23.02 3.38
CA VAL A 409 9.13 -22.59 4.54
C VAL A 409 9.49 -21.17 4.92
N GLU A 410 10.78 -20.82 4.98
CA GLU A 410 11.26 -19.46 5.27
C GLU A 410 10.78 -18.43 4.24
N LEU A 411 10.80 -18.78 2.95
CA LEU A 411 10.28 -17.91 1.89
C LEU A 411 8.75 -17.75 1.98
N GLN A 412 8.03 -18.81 2.35
CA GLN A 412 6.59 -18.76 2.55
C GLN A 412 6.23 -17.87 3.75
N ASP A 413 6.96 -17.98 4.85
CA ASP A 413 6.79 -17.15 6.04
C ASP A 413 7.12 -15.69 5.74
N ARG A 414 8.17 -15.42 4.96
CA ARG A 414 8.52 -14.07 4.52
C ARG A 414 7.48 -13.48 3.58
N LEU A 415 6.89 -14.29 2.69
CA LEU A 415 5.79 -13.87 1.83
C LEU A 415 4.54 -13.54 2.65
N ASN A 416 4.23 -14.34 3.67
CA ASN A 416 3.11 -14.07 4.58
C ASN A 416 3.35 -12.81 5.42
N ALA A 417 4.58 -12.58 5.90
CA ALA A 417 4.95 -11.37 6.63
C ALA A 417 4.81 -10.12 5.76
N LEU A 418 5.26 -10.17 4.50
CA LEU A 418 5.09 -9.07 3.55
C LEU A 418 3.62 -8.81 3.25
N LYS A 419 2.80 -9.86 3.07
CA LYS A 419 1.34 -9.71 2.86
C LYS A 419 0.65 -9.04 4.06
N LEU A 420 1.08 -9.38 5.27
CA LEU A 420 0.55 -8.75 6.48
C LEU A 420 0.97 -7.28 6.55
N GLU A 421 2.23 -6.97 6.26
CA GLU A 421 2.73 -5.58 6.22
C GLU A 421 1.98 -4.74 5.17
N THR A 422 1.82 -5.26 3.94
CA THR A 422 1.05 -4.56 2.90
C THR A 422 -0.40 -4.32 3.32
N LYS A 423 -1.03 -5.28 4.01
CA LYS A 423 -2.37 -5.10 4.54
C LYS A 423 -2.43 -3.98 5.58
N THR A 424 -1.47 -3.92 6.50
CA THR A 424 -1.43 -2.83 7.51
C THR A 424 -1.15 -1.46 6.89
N LEU A 425 -0.35 -1.39 5.82
CA LEU A 425 -0.14 -0.13 5.09
C LEU A 425 -1.39 0.31 4.34
N GLN A 426 -2.15 -0.63 3.78
CA GLN A 426 -3.42 -0.35 3.13
C GLN A 426 -4.48 0.14 4.13
N GLU A 427 -4.62 -0.53 5.29
CA GLU A 427 -5.50 -0.07 6.38
C GLU A 427 -5.13 1.36 6.83
N ARG A 428 -3.83 1.69 6.95
CA ARG A 428 -3.39 3.07 7.25
C ARG A 428 -3.70 4.05 6.12
N SER A 429 -3.57 3.64 4.85
CA SER A 429 -3.92 4.49 3.70
C SER A 429 -5.40 4.83 3.73
N ASP A 430 -6.27 3.84 3.99
CA ASP A 430 -7.71 4.02 4.09
C ASP A 430 -8.08 4.98 5.24
N ASP A 431 -7.39 4.88 6.39
CA ASP A 431 -7.53 5.82 7.50
C ASP A 431 -7.15 7.25 7.09
N TYR A 432 -6.05 7.43 6.36
CA TYR A 432 -5.61 8.73 5.86
C TYR A 432 -6.59 9.30 4.83
N ASP A 433 -7.12 8.49 3.93
CA ASP A 433 -8.12 8.92 2.95
C ASP A 433 -9.41 9.36 3.65
N GLY A 434 -9.82 8.67 4.72
CA GLY A 434 -10.92 9.10 5.58
C GLY A 434 -10.69 10.49 6.20
N LEU A 435 -9.48 10.75 6.73
CA LEU A 435 -9.11 12.04 7.29
C LEU A 435 -9.06 13.15 6.23
N VAL A 436 -8.52 12.87 5.05
CA VAL A 436 -8.45 13.81 3.93
C VAL A 436 -9.85 14.16 3.44
N ASN A 437 -10.74 13.18 3.29
CA ASN A 437 -12.13 13.41 2.90
C ASN A 437 -12.89 14.25 3.94
N ASN A 438 -12.65 14.01 5.23
CA ASN A 438 -13.19 14.85 6.30
C ASN A 438 -12.66 16.29 6.19
N LEU A 439 -11.36 16.48 5.98
CA LEU A 439 -10.74 17.79 5.79
C LEU A 439 -11.36 18.53 4.59
N VAL A 440 -11.53 17.85 3.45
CA VAL A 440 -12.19 18.41 2.26
C VAL A 440 -13.59 18.91 2.62
N GLY A 441 -14.37 18.12 3.38
CA GLY A 441 -15.70 18.53 3.86
C GLY A 441 -15.67 19.79 4.73
N TRP A 442 -14.70 19.90 5.65
CA TRP A 442 -14.51 21.10 6.48
C TRP A 442 -14.10 22.33 5.67
N VAL A 443 -13.15 22.18 4.75
CA VAL A 443 -12.71 23.26 3.87
C VAL A 443 -13.86 23.70 2.98
N GLN A 444 -14.63 22.77 2.43
CA GLN A 444 -15.82 23.06 1.65
C GLN A 444 -16.86 23.85 2.48
N PHE A 445 -17.11 23.45 3.72
CA PHE A 445 -17.99 24.18 4.63
C PHE A 445 -17.50 25.62 4.89
N LEU A 446 -16.22 25.80 5.22
CA LEU A 446 -15.62 27.13 5.44
C LEU A 446 -15.67 28.00 4.19
N PHE A 447 -15.38 27.42 3.02
CA PHE A 447 -15.43 28.08 1.73
C PHE A 447 -16.80 28.70 1.48
N TYR A 448 -17.87 27.93 1.71
CA TYR A 448 -19.25 28.42 1.58
C TYR A 448 -19.64 29.41 2.68
N ALA A 449 -19.25 29.14 3.94
CA ALA A 449 -19.59 30.00 5.09
C ALA A 449 -19.01 31.42 4.95
N LEU A 450 -17.80 31.54 4.38
CA LEU A 450 -17.16 32.84 4.13
C LEU A 450 -17.67 33.54 2.86
N GLY A 451 -18.53 32.87 2.08
CA GLY A 451 -19.06 33.39 0.82
C GLY A 451 -18.01 33.46 -0.30
N CYS A 452 -17.05 32.53 -0.31
CA CYS A 452 -16.08 32.44 -1.40
C CYS A 452 -16.80 32.09 -2.71
N ARG A 453 -16.40 32.73 -3.81
CA ARG A 453 -17.07 32.55 -5.11
C ARG A 453 -16.57 31.29 -5.80
N LEU A 454 -17.48 30.33 -6.02
CA LEU A 454 -17.24 29.13 -6.82
C LEU A 454 -16.71 29.43 -8.22
N ALA A 455 -17.12 30.54 -8.84
CA ALA A 455 -16.63 30.96 -10.15
C ALA A 455 -15.11 31.18 -10.16
N THR A 456 -14.55 31.73 -9.08
CA THR A 456 -13.11 32.00 -8.95
C THR A 456 -12.32 30.72 -8.74
N LEU A 457 -12.88 29.76 -8.01
CA LEU A 457 -12.29 28.43 -7.88
C LEU A 457 -12.32 27.68 -9.22
N ARG A 458 -13.44 27.76 -9.95
CA ARG A 458 -13.57 27.16 -11.29
C ARG A 458 -12.59 27.78 -12.29
N GLU A 459 -12.37 29.08 -12.23
CA GLU A 459 -11.45 29.79 -13.12
C GLU A 459 -9.99 29.41 -12.85
N ARG A 460 -9.60 29.19 -11.58
CA ARG A 460 -8.23 28.80 -11.20
C ARG A 460 -7.97 27.30 -11.36
N ALA A 461 -8.89 26.47 -10.85
CA ALA A 461 -8.70 25.03 -10.73
C ALA A 461 -9.31 24.23 -11.90
N GLY A 462 -10.24 24.82 -12.64
CA GLY A 462 -11.07 24.11 -13.62
C GLY A 462 -12.15 23.21 -13.01
N VAL A 463 -12.36 23.24 -11.69
CA VAL A 463 -13.27 22.31 -10.99
C VAL A 463 -14.44 23.08 -10.35
N GLU A 464 -15.64 22.51 -10.42
CA GLU A 464 -16.86 23.13 -9.86
C GLU A 464 -17.09 22.85 -8.36
N LYS A 465 -16.29 21.99 -7.73
CA LYS A 465 -16.42 21.59 -6.33
C LYS A 465 -15.05 21.49 -5.69
N VAL A 466 -14.98 21.76 -4.38
CA VAL A 466 -13.78 21.49 -3.58
C VAL A 466 -13.58 19.98 -3.53
N SER A 467 -12.42 19.54 -3.97
CA SER A 467 -11.98 18.14 -4.07
C SER A 467 -10.56 18.03 -3.52
N VAL A 468 -10.06 16.82 -3.26
CA VAL A 468 -8.71 16.60 -2.72
C VAL A 468 -7.64 17.35 -3.51
N GLY A 469 -7.72 17.33 -4.85
CA GLY A 469 -6.78 18.04 -5.72
C GLY A 469 -6.89 19.57 -5.69
N THR A 470 -7.99 20.13 -5.19
CA THR A 470 -8.27 21.58 -5.18
C THR A 470 -8.35 22.19 -3.79
N VAL A 471 -8.17 21.40 -2.72
CA VAL A 471 -8.21 21.88 -1.32
C VAL A 471 -7.25 23.03 -1.08
N CYS A 472 -6.01 22.96 -1.59
CA CYS A 472 -5.02 24.01 -1.39
C CYS A 472 -5.45 25.34 -2.03
N GLU A 473 -6.04 25.29 -3.22
CA GLU A 473 -6.54 26.48 -3.92
C GLU A 473 -7.77 27.06 -3.23
N ALA A 474 -8.66 26.20 -2.72
CA ALA A 474 -9.80 26.60 -1.92
C ALA A 474 -9.37 27.28 -0.61
N LEU A 475 -8.34 26.76 0.07
CA LEU A 475 -7.74 27.37 1.26
C LEU A 475 -7.13 28.74 0.96
N ALA A 476 -6.42 28.90 -0.15
CA ALA A 476 -5.87 30.20 -0.55
C ALA A 476 -6.97 31.26 -0.81
N LEU A 477 -8.11 30.85 -1.39
CA LEU A 477 -9.26 31.73 -1.57
C LEU A 477 -9.96 32.05 -0.24
N ILE A 478 -10.03 31.09 0.69
CA ILE A 478 -10.51 31.30 2.05
C ILE A 478 -9.64 32.34 2.77
N ASP A 479 -8.32 32.20 2.71
CA ASP A 479 -7.36 33.11 3.35
C ASP A 479 -7.51 34.53 2.79
N GLN A 480 -7.54 34.67 1.46
CA GLN A 480 -7.77 35.95 0.80
C GLN A 480 -9.08 36.60 1.28
N ARG A 481 -10.17 35.81 1.36
CA ARG A 481 -11.47 36.32 1.79
C ARG A 481 -11.48 36.71 3.26
N LEU A 482 -10.77 35.97 4.10
CA LEU A 482 -10.62 36.25 5.52
C LEU A 482 -9.81 37.52 5.76
N GLU A 483 -8.76 37.77 4.97
CA GLU A 483 -8.02 39.04 4.99
C GLU A 483 -8.92 40.22 4.63
N GLU A 484 -9.77 40.10 3.60
CA GLU A 484 -10.75 41.13 3.25
C GLU A 484 -11.71 41.44 4.41
N TYR A 485 -12.23 40.41 5.08
CA TYR A 485 -13.07 40.59 6.27
C TYR A 485 -12.33 41.29 7.42
N LEU A 486 -11.07 40.93 7.67
CA LEU A 486 -10.26 41.57 8.71
C LEU A 486 -10.00 43.04 8.42
N VAL A 487 -9.76 43.42 7.15
CA VAL A 487 -9.59 44.83 6.75
C VAL A 487 -10.89 45.60 6.96
N VAL A 488 -12.05 45.06 6.55
CA VAL A 488 -13.35 45.70 6.76
C VAL A 488 -13.66 45.84 8.26
N PHE A 489 -13.37 44.80 9.04
CA PHE A 489 -13.55 44.83 10.49
C PHE A 489 -12.69 45.90 11.15
N ALA A 490 -11.40 45.98 10.81
CA ALA A 490 -10.49 46.99 11.33
C ALA A 490 -10.93 48.42 10.96
N GLN A 491 -11.40 48.63 9.73
CA GLN A 491 -11.96 49.91 9.29
C GLN A 491 -13.22 50.28 10.08
N LYS A 492 -14.11 49.32 10.34
CA LYS A 492 -15.32 49.53 11.14
C LYS A 492 -14.97 49.90 12.57
N GLU A 493 -13.98 49.25 13.18
CA GLU A 493 -13.49 49.54 14.52
C GLU A 493 -12.91 50.97 14.61
N HIS A 494 -12.15 51.39 13.60
CA HIS A 494 -11.64 52.76 13.51
C HIS A 494 -12.76 53.80 13.32
N GLN A 495 -13.81 53.47 12.58
CA GLN A 495 -14.99 54.34 12.45
C GLN A 495 -15.77 54.44 13.76
N THR A 496 -15.95 53.34 14.50
CA THR A 496 -16.60 53.37 15.81
C THR A 496 -15.83 54.19 16.83
N HIS A 497 -14.49 54.10 16.84
CA HIS A 497 -13.65 54.95 17.70
C HIS A 497 -13.72 56.43 17.31
N LYS A 498 -13.78 56.77 16.01
CA LYS A 498 -13.97 58.15 15.56
C LYS A 498 -15.33 58.72 15.97
N HIS A 499 -16.40 57.93 15.93
CA HIS A 499 -17.72 58.37 16.41
C HIS A 499 -17.77 58.53 17.94
N GLN A 500 -17.01 57.76 18.72
CA GLN A 500 -16.88 57.97 20.17
C GLN A 500 -16.04 59.19 20.56
N GLN A 501 -14.99 59.53 19.79
CA GLN A 501 -14.19 60.73 20.05
C GLN A 501 -14.90 62.03 19.63
N ASN A 502 -15.63 62.02 18.51
CA ASN A 502 -16.39 63.20 18.08
C ASN A 502 -17.67 63.46 18.89
N GLY A 503 -18.18 62.47 19.63
CA GLY A 503 -19.31 62.63 20.54
C GLY A 503 -18.99 63.36 21.86
N SER A 504 -17.70 63.57 22.16
CA SER A 504 -17.25 64.18 23.44
C SER A 504 -16.64 65.58 23.29
N GLN A 505 -16.62 66.18 22.10
CA GLN A 505 -16.02 67.51 21.85
C GLN A 505 -16.91 68.49 21.07
N SER A 506 -18.25 68.34 21.10
CA SER A 506 -19.16 69.36 20.55
C SER A 506 -19.51 70.48 21.55
N SER A 507 -18.54 70.94 22.34
CA SER A 507 -18.61 72.22 23.04
C SER A 507 -17.20 72.65 23.46
N PHE A 508 -16.43 73.27 22.56
CA PHE A 508 -15.67 74.48 22.87
C PHE A 508 -14.86 74.98 21.65
N SER A 509 -15.18 76.21 21.26
CA SER A 509 -14.26 77.28 20.82
C SER A 509 -13.42 77.17 19.54
N LEU A 510 -13.85 77.99 18.58
CA LEU A 510 -13.06 78.98 17.81
C LEU A 510 -11.68 79.35 18.39
N HIS A 511 -10.61 79.23 17.59
CA HIS A 511 -9.73 80.31 17.08
C HIS A 511 -8.32 79.83 16.68
N ASN A 512 -7.91 80.29 15.50
CA ASN A 512 -6.56 80.69 15.07
C ASN A 512 -5.44 79.70 14.69
N ALA A 513 -4.86 80.06 13.53
CA ALA A 513 -3.43 80.12 13.18
C ALA A 513 -2.72 78.88 12.61
N GLU A 514 -2.61 78.89 11.28
CA GLU A 514 -1.37 79.00 10.49
C GLU A 514 -0.12 78.16 10.79
N LEU A 515 0.41 77.62 9.67
CA LEU A 515 1.79 77.23 9.38
C LEU A 515 2.45 76.16 10.27
N THR A 516 2.54 74.93 9.74
CA THR A 516 3.78 74.46 9.08
C THR A 516 3.62 73.02 8.59
N ARG A 517 4.02 72.81 7.34
CA ARG A 517 4.15 71.52 6.65
C ARG A 517 5.52 70.92 7.00
N PRO A 518 5.61 69.60 7.24
CA PRO A 518 6.81 68.89 6.81
C PRO A 518 6.51 67.72 5.87
N GLN A 519 7.58 67.37 5.17
CA GLN A 519 7.66 66.50 4.02
C GLN A 519 7.33 65.05 4.32
N ARG A 520 6.72 64.44 3.30
CA ARG A 520 6.71 63.01 3.03
C ARG A 520 8.11 62.41 3.18
N SER A 521 8.26 61.46 4.10
CA SER A 521 9.38 60.52 4.13
C SER A 521 8.86 59.15 4.58
N GLY A 522 9.13 58.12 3.77
CA GLY A 522 9.28 56.74 4.23
C GLY A 522 8.00 55.96 4.54
N SER A 523 7.65 55.05 3.64
CA SER A 523 6.84 53.87 3.94
C SER A 523 7.50 53.04 5.04
N ALA A 524 7.06 53.19 6.29
CA ALA A 524 7.36 52.27 7.37
C ALA A 524 6.24 51.22 7.42
N LEU A 525 6.61 49.97 7.13
CA LEU A 525 5.77 48.80 7.33
C LEU A 525 5.64 48.56 8.84
N THR A 526 4.61 49.10 9.45
CA THR A 526 4.34 48.90 10.89
C THR A 526 3.76 47.50 11.07
N ILE A 527 4.60 46.56 11.50
CA ILE A 527 4.15 45.28 12.05
C ILE A 527 3.42 45.63 13.35
N LEU A 528 2.08 45.59 13.30
CA LEU A 528 1.22 45.76 14.46
C LEU A 528 1.41 44.56 15.40
N HIS A 529 2.09 44.80 16.53
CA HIS A 529 1.99 43.92 17.69
C HIS A 529 0.55 43.94 18.21
N ARG A 530 -0.16 42.83 18.00
CA ARG A 530 -1.42 42.53 18.67
C ARG A 530 -1.14 42.06 20.10
N THR A 531 -1.28 42.95 21.07
CA THR A 531 -1.67 42.59 22.43
C THR A 531 -3.06 43.15 22.62
N ASP A 532 -4.05 42.26 22.76
CA ASP A 532 -5.42 42.47 23.27
C ASP A 532 -6.46 41.81 22.37
N LEU A 533 -6.63 40.49 22.56
CA LEU A 533 -7.87 39.78 22.25
C LEU A 533 -8.59 39.46 23.57
N PRO A 534 -9.92 39.62 23.64
CA PRO A 534 -10.70 39.25 24.81
C PRO A 534 -10.68 37.73 25.02
N LYS A 535 -10.34 37.32 26.24
CA LYS A 535 -10.33 35.93 26.71
C LYS A 535 -11.76 35.39 26.87
N LYS A 536 -12.45 35.01 25.80
CA LYS A 536 -13.56 34.05 25.87
C LYS A 536 -13.46 33.09 24.68
N GLU A 537 -13.59 31.80 24.99
CA GLU A 537 -13.63 30.66 24.05
C GLU A 537 -12.28 30.10 23.54
N TYR A 538 -11.28 30.00 24.42
CA TYR A 538 -10.02 29.25 24.15
C TYR A 538 -10.00 27.82 24.71
N ASN A 539 -11.14 27.23 25.07
CA ASN A 539 -11.19 25.90 25.71
C ASN A 539 -11.46 24.74 24.74
N VAL A 540 -11.93 24.99 23.51
CA VAL A 540 -12.21 23.90 22.56
C VAL A 540 -10.94 23.51 21.79
N VAL A 541 -10.10 24.48 21.40
CA VAL A 541 -8.88 24.23 20.61
C VAL A 541 -7.74 23.65 21.47
N ARG A 542 -7.63 24.05 22.75
CA ARG A 542 -6.61 23.52 23.67
C ARG A 542 -6.81 22.02 23.97
N ASN A 543 -8.06 21.55 24.04
CA ASN A 543 -8.36 20.14 24.29
C ASN A 543 -7.98 19.22 23.13
N ILE A 544 -7.87 19.74 21.90
CA ILE A 544 -7.47 18.98 20.71
C ILE A 544 -5.94 18.89 20.60
N VAL A 545 -5.21 19.93 21.02
CA VAL A 545 -3.74 19.99 20.93
C VAL A 545 -3.04 19.23 22.08
N GLU A 546 -3.68 19.06 23.23
CA GLU A 546 -3.07 18.40 24.41
C GLU A 546 -3.25 16.86 24.46
N GLY A 547 -3.75 16.21 23.40
CA GLY A 547 -3.77 14.74 23.29
C GLY A 547 -4.55 14.03 24.41
N LYS A 548 -5.56 14.66 25.00
CA LYS A 548 -6.48 14.00 25.93
C LYS A 548 -7.61 13.36 25.14
N ALA A 549 -7.75 12.04 25.29
CA ALA A 549 -8.80 11.25 24.65
C ALA A 549 -10.18 11.89 24.91
N LEU A 550 -10.91 12.19 23.84
CA LEU A 550 -12.30 12.63 23.92
C LEU A 550 -13.15 11.54 24.60
N PRO A 551 -14.11 11.91 25.46
CA PRO A 551 -15.04 10.95 26.04
C PRO A 551 -15.84 10.29 24.90
N ARG A 552 -15.80 8.95 24.86
CA ARG A 552 -16.60 8.14 23.94
C ARG A 552 -18.06 8.55 24.07
N SER A 553 -18.59 9.22 23.05
CA SER A 553 -20.01 9.46 22.91
C SER A 553 -20.69 8.11 22.69
N ASN A 554 -21.49 7.68 23.67
CA ASN A 554 -22.47 6.62 23.52
C ASN A 554 -23.45 7.01 22.41
N ILE A 555 -23.28 6.41 21.24
CA ILE A 555 -24.31 6.37 20.20
C ILE A 555 -25.10 5.06 20.42
N PRO A 556 -26.43 5.11 20.53
CA PRO A 556 -27.24 3.94 20.83
C PRO A 556 -27.26 3.00 19.62
N SER A 557 -26.78 1.78 19.85
CA SER A 557 -26.93 0.63 18.95
C SER A 557 -28.38 0.18 18.94
N LYS A 558 -29.12 0.57 17.90
CA LYS A 558 -30.35 -0.12 17.46
C LYS A 558 -30.65 0.21 15.99
N LEU A 559 -30.00 -0.53 15.09
CA LEU A 559 -30.51 -0.79 13.74
C LEU A 559 -30.28 -2.28 13.49
N GLU A 560 -31.35 -3.04 13.70
CA GLU A 560 -31.51 -4.40 13.21
C GLU A 560 -31.40 -4.34 11.68
N TYR A 561 -30.38 -5.00 11.13
CA TYR A 561 -30.34 -5.35 9.72
C TYR A 561 -30.92 -6.75 9.57
N GLU A 562 -32.09 -6.83 8.93
CA GLU A 562 -32.64 -8.08 8.42
C GLU A 562 -31.67 -8.67 7.38
N GLU A 563 -31.19 -9.88 7.65
CA GLU A 563 -30.48 -10.72 6.69
C GLU A 563 -31.43 -11.10 5.55
N ASN A 564 -31.32 -10.39 4.43
CA ASN A 564 -31.89 -10.82 3.17
C ASN A 564 -31.11 -12.03 2.64
N THR A 565 -31.72 -13.20 2.80
CA THR A 565 -31.35 -14.46 2.17
C THR A 565 -31.67 -14.40 0.67
N HIS A 566 -30.63 -14.25 -0.16
CA HIS A 566 -30.76 -14.35 -1.62
C HIS A 566 -29.59 -15.14 -2.23
N GLU A 567 -29.32 -16.34 -1.69
CA GLU A 567 -28.46 -17.35 -2.32
C GLU A 567 -29.17 -18.72 -2.27
N SER A 568 -30.22 -18.92 -3.07
CA SER A 568 -30.75 -20.28 -3.34
C SER A 568 -31.75 -20.38 -4.51
N LYS A 569 -31.49 -19.76 -5.67
CA LYS A 569 -32.37 -19.96 -6.86
C LYS A 569 -31.70 -20.10 -8.24
N GLU A 570 -30.37 -20.17 -8.34
CA GLU A 570 -29.71 -20.32 -9.65
C GLU A 570 -29.30 -21.76 -10.04
N ASN A 571 -29.55 -22.78 -9.21
CA ASN A 571 -29.21 -24.18 -9.52
C ASN A 571 -30.42 -25.10 -9.77
N GLN A 572 -31.51 -24.57 -10.30
CA GLN A 572 -32.71 -25.37 -10.61
C GLN A 572 -33.30 -25.11 -12.01
N ILE A 573 -32.46 -24.75 -12.98
CA ILE A 573 -32.79 -24.76 -14.40
C ILE A 573 -31.62 -25.42 -15.14
N LEU A 574 -31.55 -26.75 -15.07
CA LEU A 574 -30.87 -27.68 -15.99
C LEU A 574 -30.87 -29.08 -15.36
N ARG A 575 -32.05 -29.70 -15.33
CA ARG A 575 -32.26 -31.15 -15.33
C ARG A 575 -33.54 -31.46 -16.06
#